data_AF-A0A938P255-F1
#
_entry.id   AF-A0A938P255-F1
#
_cell.length_a   1.000
_cell.length_b   1.000
_cell.length_c   1.000
_cell.angle_alpha   90.00
_cell.angle_beta   90.00
_cell.angle_gamma   90.00
#
_symmetry.space_group_name_H-M   'P 1'
#
loop_
_entity.id
_entity.type
_entity.pdbx_description
1 polymer ?
#
loop_
_entity_poly.entity_id
_entity_poly.type
_entity_poly.pdbx_seq_one_letter_code
_entity_poly.pdbx_strand_id
1 'polypeptide(L)'
;MTFKLTIVRPDQPPAAFDLQPGVYLIGRGEGCGIRLRSPDVSERHAVLTLSPEGSTIEDLDSSNGTHLDGALLHGCRPLTSATHSIVAGPYTLSLTLPAVVAVGAPRAPFPPPPRFQAPSASTMPEPITSAPASRPASLADPQAAIRREVKNQIHREVLQRIDLKRLTNSRVNTEELQKRTRETLDAIIREIQEKQRLPTGLDPARLAREIYNEAMGFGPLDDFLEDDSVTEIMVNGPQQIYVERGGRVELTGDTFMDDASVLAIIERIVSPIGRRIDESQPYVDARLPDGSRVNAIIHPLSLSGPCITIRKFSKIAFTDQDLIRFGSWSQPMVDLLRICVLLRKNIIVSGGTGSGKTTLLNTLSAFIPEEDRIITVEDAAELRLVQPHVVRLESRPPNIEGRGAVIIRDLVRNALRMRPDRIIVGECRGGEALDMLQAMNTGHDGSLTTVHANSPRDVISRLETLVLMAGMDLPSRAIREQIASAVDVIVQISRMSDGSRKVTSITEVVGLEGAQIVMQEIFAFSQTGIDGDGKVIGRHRPTGSVPTFFEQLKARGLKLDPAIFQPDARGGGES
;
A
#
# COMPACT_ATOMS: atom_id res chain seq x y z
N MET A 1 -20.42 -25.84 -28.39
CA MET A 1 -19.22 -26.44 -29.02
C MET A 1 -18.27 -26.80 -27.90
N THR A 2 -17.90 -28.07 -27.76
CA THR A 2 -16.99 -28.54 -26.71
C THR A 2 -15.63 -28.86 -27.31
N PHE A 3 -14.57 -28.39 -26.67
CA PHE A 3 -13.19 -28.71 -27.00
C PHE A 3 -12.78 -29.90 -26.13
N LYS A 4 -12.08 -30.88 -26.68
CA LYS A 4 -11.63 -32.04 -25.89
C LYS A 4 -10.15 -31.92 -25.61
N LEU A 5 -9.78 -31.97 -24.33
CA LEU A 5 -8.40 -31.99 -23.88
C LEU A 5 -8.08 -33.34 -23.23
N THR A 6 -7.07 -34.04 -23.74
CA THR A 6 -6.52 -35.24 -23.10
C THR A 6 -5.14 -34.94 -22.54
N ILE A 7 -4.94 -35.17 -21.25
CA ILE A 7 -3.66 -34.96 -20.57
C ILE A 7 -3.00 -36.31 -20.35
N VAL A 8 -1.83 -36.52 -20.94
CA VAL A 8 -0.98 -37.70 -20.77
C VAL A 8 0.16 -37.35 -19.82
N ARG A 9 0.42 -38.24 -18.85
CA ARG A 9 1.50 -38.13 -17.86
C ARG A 9 2.38 -39.38 -17.97
N PRO A 10 3.68 -39.33 -17.59
CA PRO A 10 4.56 -40.50 -17.70
C PRO A 10 4.07 -41.72 -16.91
N ASP A 11 3.44 -41.52 -15.76
CA ASP A 11 3.13 -42.59 -14.79
C ASP A 11 1.63 -42.73 -14.46
N GLN A 12 0.73 -42.16 -15.27
CA GLN A 12 -0.72 -42.20 -15.04
C GLN A 12 -1.51 -42.40 -16.34
N PRO A 13 -2.68 -43.07 -16.29
CA PRO A 13 -3.54 -43.19 -17.46
C PRO A 13 -3.98 -41.80 -17.97
N PRO A 14 -4.16 -41.62 -19.29
CA PRO A 14 -4.63 -40.36 -19.86
C PRO A 14 -5.96 -39.90 -19.24
N ALA A 15 -6.04 -38.62 -18.89
CA ALA A 15 -7.26 -38.00 -18.36
C ALA A 15 -7.87 -37.07 -19.42
N ALA A 16 -9.13 -37.29 -19.78
CA ALA A 16 -9.86 -36.49 -20.76
C ALA A 16 -10.81 -35.49 -20.08
N PHE A 17 -10.88 -34.27 -20.62
CA PHE A 17 -11.68 -33.16 -20.12
C PHE A 17 -12.40 -32.47 -21.28
N ASP A 18 -13.65 -32.07 -21.05
CA ASP A 18 -14.38 -31.19 -21.96
C ASP A 18 -14.19 -29.73 -21.52
N LEU A 19 -13.61 -28.91 -22.39
CA LEU A 19 -13.41 -27.48 -22.18
C LEU A 19 -14.48 -26.67 -22.93
N GLN A 20 -14.91 -25.58 -22.29
CA GLN A 20 -15.78 -24.57 -22.89
C GLN A 20 -14.91 -23.49 -23.58
N PRO A 21 -15.49 -22.64 -24.45
CA PRO A 21 -14.80 -21.43 -24.88
C PRO A 21 -14.35 -20.60 -23.67
N GLY A 22 -13.10 -20.13 -23.68
CA GLY A 22 -12.51 -19.40 -22.57
C GLY A 22 -10.98 -19.34 -22.62
N VAL A 23 -10.40 -18.64 -21.64
CA VAL A 23 -8.96 -18.50 -21.47
C VAL A 23 -8.50 -19.40 -20.33
N TYR A 24 -7.59 -20.32 -20.62
CA TYR A 24 -7.08 -21.32 -19.69
C TYR A 24 -5.58 -21.12 -19.46
N LEU A 25 -5.23 -20.78 -18.22
CA LEU A 25 -3.85 -20.73 -17.79
C LEU A 25 -3.33 -22.15 -17.49
N ILE A 26 -2.25 -22.55 -18.15
CA ILE A 26 -1.53 -23.81 -17.97
C ILE A 26 -0.32 -23.56 -17.08
N GLY A 27 -0.10 -24.36 -16.03
CA GLY A 27 1.07 -24.23 -15.16
C GLY A 27 0.96 -25.03 -13.86
N ARG A 28 2.01 -24.97 -13.01
CA ARG A 28 2.00 -25.66 -11.69
C ARG A 28 1.29 -24.88 -10.58
N GLY A 29 1.10 -23.57 -10.79
CA GLY A 29 0.53 -22.65 -9.81
C GLY A 29 -0.92 -22.98 -9.43
N GLU A 30 -1.35 -22.46 -8.28
CA GLU A 30 -2.69 -22.73 -7.74
C GLU A 30 -3.81 -22.04 -8.54
N GLY A 31 -3.49 -20.95 -9.24
CA GLY A 31 -4.41 -20.19 -10.10
C GLY A 31 -4.52 -20.72 -11.54
N CYS A 32 -3.87 -21.83 -11.89
CA CYS A 32 -3.92 -22.39 -13.24
C CYS A 32 -5.20 -23.20 -13.47
N GLY A 33 -5.94 -22.86 -14.51
CA GLY A 33 -7.12 -23.61 -14.95
C GLY A 33 -6.78 -25.03 -15.43
N ILE A 34 -5.57 -25.23 -15.98
CA ILE A 34 -5.00 -26.54 -16.31
C ILE A 34 -3.74 -26.72 -15.47
N ARG A 35 -3.88 -27.39 -14.32
CA ARG A 35 -2.79 -27.53 -13.34
C ARG A 35 -1.93 -28.76 -13.63
N LEU A 36 -0.66 -28.53 -13.96
CA LEU A 36 0.34 -29.56 -14.25
C LEU A 36 1.39 -29.57 -13.14
N ARG A 37 1.35 -30.58 -12.28
CA ARG A 37 2.23 -30.66 -11.09
C ARG A 37 3.55 -31.32 -11.48
N SER A 38 4.51 -30.55 -11.97
CA SER A 38 5.91 -30.96 -12.12
C SER A 38 6.82 -29.77 -11.84
N PRO A 39 8.03 -29.98 -11.25
CA PRO A 39 9.05 -28.94 -11.15
C PRO A 39 9.48 -28.41 -12.53
N ASP A 40 9.36 -29.22 -13.59
CA ASP A 40 9.72 -28.82 -14.96
C ASP A 40 8.67 -27.93 -15.65
N VAL A 41 7.60 -27.59 -14.94
CA VAL A 41 6.52 -26.70 -15.41
C VAL A 41 6.49 -25.45 -14.54
N SER A 42 6.65 -24.28 -15.17
CA SER A 42 6.55 -22.97 -14.52
C SER A 42 5.19 -22.71 -13.84
N GLU A 43 5.15 -21.79 -12.87
CA GLU A 43 3.91 -21.45 -12.14
C GLU A 43 2.81 -20.95 -13.07
N ARG A 44 3.21 -20.19 -14.08
CA ARG A 44 2.42 -19.77 -15.24
C ARG A 44 3.24 -20.17 -16.46
N HIS A 45 2.85 -21.22 -17.16
CA HIS A 45 3.66 -21.84 -18.20
C HIS A 45 3.21 -21.40 -19.60
N ALA A 46 1.92 -21.53 -19.89
CA ALA A 46 1.33 -21.12 -21.15
C ALA A 46 -0.11 -20.67 -20.95
N VAL A 47 -0.65 -19.91 -21.89
CA VAL A 47 -2.06 -19.54 -21.95
C VAL A 47 -2.70 -20.13 -23.20
N LEU A 48 -3.81 -20.84 -23.02
CA LEU A 48 -4.62 -21.41 -24.08
C LEU A 48 -5.93 -20.64 -24.18
N THR A 49 -6.18 -20.00 -25.31
CA THR A 49 -7.43 -19.29 -25.60
C THR A 49 -8.27 -20.11 -26.56
N LEU A 50 -9.45 -20.54 -26.13
CA LEU A 50 -10.39 -21.33 -26.93
C LEU A 50 -11.59 -20.46 -27.30
N SER A 51 -11.86 -20.29 -28.60
CA SER A 51 -13.07 -19.62 -29.07
C SER A 51 -13.64 -20.31 -30.31
N PRO A 52 -14.96 -20.14 -30.59
CA PRO A 52 -15.57 -20.63 -31.82
C PRO A 52 -14.99 -20.01 -33.10
N GLU A 53 -14.40 -18.81 -33.00
CA GLU A 53 -13.91 -18.02 -34.13
C GLU A 53 -12.41 -18.24 -34.39
N GLY A 54 -11.70 -18.83 -33.42
CA GLY A 54 -10.27 -19.12 -33.50
C GLY A 54 -9.68 -19.42 -32.13
N SER A 55 -8.82 -20.42 -32.05
CA SER A 55 -8.13 -20.79 -30.81
C SER A 55 -6.64 -20.48 -30.93
N THR A 56 -6.00 -20.03 -29.84
CA THR A 56 -4.57 -19.69 -29.82
C THR A 56 -3.88 -20.24 -28.59
N ILE A 57 -2.56 -20.42 -28.68
CA ILE A 57 -1.69 -20.75 -27.55
C ILE A 57 -0.48 -19.82 -27.53
N GLU A 58 -0.07 -19.42 -26.35
CA GLU A 58 1.12 -18.58 -26.13
C GLU A 58 1.90 -19.10 -24.91
N ASP A 59 3.21 -19.21 -25.07
CA ASP A 59 4.14 -19.51 -23.96
C ASP A 59 4.36 -18.24 -23.13
N LEU A 60 4.29 -18.34 -21.80
CA LEU A 60 4.43 -17.21 -20.87
C LEU A 60 5.86 -17.11 -20.33
N ASP A 61 6.85 -17.15 -21.23
CA ASP A 61 8.28 -17.23 -20.92
C ASP A 61 8.62 -18.36 -19.94
N SER A 62 8.14 -19.56 -20.27
CA SER A 62 8.32 -20.72 -19.42
C SER A 62 9.77 -21.21 -19.39
N SER A 63 10.20 -21.71 -18.24
CA SER A 63 11.61 -22.06 -17.99
C SER A 63 12.15 -23.17 -18.91
N ASN A 64 11.27 -24.08 -19.36
CA ASN A 64 11.63 -25.21 -20.23
C ASN A 64 10.96 -25.12 -21.62
N GLY A 65 10.22 -24.05 -21.89
CA GLY A 65 9.50 -23.83 -23.14
C GLY A 65 8.28 -24.74 -23.33
N THR A 66 7.25 -24.19 -23.98
CA THR A 66 6.10 -24.96 -24.50
C THR A 66 6.38 -25.42 -25.92
N HIS A 67 6.13 -26.69 -26.24
CA HIS A 67 6.20 -27.17 -27.62
C HIS A 67 4.79 -27.39 -28.19
N LEU A 68 4.53 -26.92 -29.40
CA LEU A 68 3.30 -27.13 -30.15
C LEU A 68 3.62 -27.98 -31.38
N ASP A 69 2.97 -29.14 -31.51
CA ASP A 69 3.12 -30.11 -32.59
C ASP A 69 4.59 -30.49 -32.86
N GLY A 70 5.38 -30.60 -31.78
CA GLY A 70 6.79 -30.98 -31.82
C GLY A 70 7.76 -29.82 -32.07
N ALA A 71 7.29 -28.59 -32.31
CA ALA A 71 8.13 -27.40 -32.46
C ALA A 71 8.04 -26.51 -31.22
N LEU A 72 9.16 -25.88 -30.84
CA LEU A 72 9.17 -24.90 -29.75
C LEU A 72 8.29 -23.69 -30.11
N LEU A 73 7.43 -23.29 -29.19
CA LEU A 73 6.49 -22.19 -29.35
C LEU A 73 7.22 -20.85 -29.14
N HIS A 74 7.04 -19.92 -30.07
CA HIS A 74 7.54 -18.55 -29.95
C HIS A 74 6.37 -17.58 -30.15
N GLY A 75 6.09 -16.79 -29.12
CA GLY A 75 4.93 -15.89 -29.08
C GLY A 75 3.60 -16.62 -29.19
N CYS A 76 2.54 -15.85 -29.48
CA CYS A 76 1.20 -16.38 -29.67
C CYS A 76 1.05 -17.05 -31.06
N ARG A 77 0.60 -18.32 -31.09
CA ARG A 77 0.28 -19.05 -32.32
C ARG A 77 -1.20 -19.45 -32.40
N PRO A 78 -1.83 -19.32 -33.58
CA PRO A 78 -3.16 -19.87 -33.82
C PRO A 78 -3.13 -21.40 -33.96
N LEU A 79 -4.18 -22.04 -33.48
CA LEU A 79 -4.43 -23.48 -33.57
C LEU A 79 -5.36 -23.73 -34.75
N THR A 80 -4.78 -24.12 -35.90
CA THR A 80 -5.50 -24.21 -37.18
C THR A 80 -5.93 -25.61 -37.57
N SER A 81 -5.36 -26.64 -36.96
CA SER A 81 -5.65 -28.05 -37.22
C SER A 81 -6.78 -28.59 -36.32
N ALA A 82 -7.42 -29.71 -36.71
CA ALA A 82 -8.45 -30.34 -35.89
C ALA A 82 -7.93 -30.86 -34.54
N THR A 83 -6.65 -31.23 -34.48
CA THR A 83 -5.98 -31.74 -33.29
C THR A 83 -4.59 -31.13 -33.17
N HIS A 84 -4.18 -30.77 -31.96
CA HIS A 84 -2.83 -30.27 -31.65
C HIS A 84 -2.24 -30.97 -30.43
N SER A 85 -0.93 -31.18 -30.43
CA SER A 85 -0.16 -31.71 -29.31
C SER A 85 0.64 -30.58 -28.66
N ILE A 86 0.37 -30.31 -27.39
CA ILE A 86 1.08 -29.30 -26.60
C ILE A 86 1.90 -30.03 -25.53
N VAL A 87 3.21 -29.80 -25.49
CA VAL A 87 4.11 -30.41 -24.50
C VAL A 87 4.63 -29.34 -23.54
N ALA A 88 4.48 -29.62 -22.24
CA ALA A 88 4.93 -28.76 -21.15
C ALA A 88 5.60 -29.63 -20.06
N GLY A 89 6.93 -29.60 -19.99
CA GLY A 89 7.70 -30.52 -19.16
C GLY A 89 7.38 -31.99 -19.49
N PRO A 90 7.08 -32.85 -18.49
CA PRO A 90 6.77 -34.27 -18.74
C PRO A 90 5.33 -34.51 -19.24
N TYR A 91 4.53 -33.46 -19.44
CA TYR A 91 3.12 -33.59 -19.81
C TYR A 91 2.91 -33.39 -21.31
N THR A 92 2.11 -34.27 -21.91
CA THR A 92 1.60 -34.10 -23.28
C THR A 92 0.09 -33.88 -23.24
N LEU A 93 -0.34 -32.74 -23.75
CA LEU A 93 -1.72 -32.29 -23.84
C LEU A 93 -2.18 -32.43 -25.29
N SER A 94 -3.10 -33.36 -25.55
CA SER A 94 -3.74 -33.49 -26.87
C SER A 94 -5.06 -32.74 -26.89
N LEU A 95 -5.15 -31.68 -27.68
CA LEU A 95 -6.32 -30.81 -27.80
C LEU A 95 -7.00 -31.05 -29.14
N THR A 96 -8.27 -31.48 -29.09
CA THR A 96 -9.14 -31.61 -30.27
C THR A 96 -10.10 -30.44 -30.33
N LEU A 97 -10.01 -29.67 -31.41
CA LEU A 97 -10.90 -28.57 -31.72
C LEU A 97 -12.18 -29.11 -32.41
N PRO A 98 -13.36 -28.54 -32.11
CA PRO A 98 -14.57 -28.84 -32.87
C PRO A 98 -14.38 -28.35 -34.32
N ALA A 99 -14.97 -29.05 -35.30
CA ALA A 99 -14.91 -28.62 -36.70
C ALA A 99 -15.57 -27.24 -36.86
N VAL A 100 -14.77 -26.20 -37.14
CA VAL A 100 -15.26 -24.83 -37.35
C VAL A 100 -15.55 -24.62 -38.84
N VAL A 101 -16.77 -24.14 -39.14
CA VAL A 101 -17.19 -23.65 -40.46
C VAL A 101 -16.40 -22.37 -40.77
N ALA A 102 -15.77 -22.31 -41.93
CA ALA A 102 -14.84 -21.25 -42.32
C ALA A 102 -15.47 -19.84 -42.37
N VAL A 103 -14.56 -18.84 -42.30
CA VAL A 103 -14.62 -17.38 -42.60
C VAL A 103 -14.55 -16.53 -41.31
N GLY A 104 -13.66 -15.55 -41.09
CA GLY A 104 -12.59 -14.89 -41.86
C GLY A 104 -12.16 -13.58 -41.15
N ALA A 105 -10.85 -13.27 -41.15
CA ALA A 105 -10.17 -12.00 -40.78
C ALA A 105 -10.23 -11.45 -39.31
N PRO A 106 -9.19 -10.70 -38.84
CA PRO A 106 -8.89 -10.53 -37.41
C PRO A 106 -9.47 -9.23 -36.80
N ARG A 107 -10.08 -9.29 -35.61
CA ARG A 107 -10.39 -8.11 -34.77
C ARG A 107 -10.43 -8.37 -33.26
N ALA A 108 -9.80 -7.45 -32.53
CA ALA A 108 -9.89 -7.00 -31.12
C ALA A 108 -9.77 -8.01 -29.95
N PRO A 109 -8.99 -7.67 -28.88
CA PRO A 109 -8.96 -8.47 -27.65
C PRO A 109 -10.26 -8.33 -26.86
N PHE A 110 -10.87 -9.47 -26.52
CA PHE A 110 -12.04 -9.56 -25.63
C PHE A 110 -11.63 -9.38 -24.14
N PRO A 111 -12.56 -8.92 -23.28
CA PRO A 111 -12.30 -8.56 -21.88
C PRO A 111 -12.04 -9.79 -20.98
N PRO A 112 -11.47 -9.61 -19.78
CA PRO A 112 -11.13 -10.70 -18.88
C PRO A 112 -12.36 -11.47 -18.38
N PRO A 113 -12.23 -12.78 -18.07
CA PRO A 113 -13.35 -13.64 -17.70
C PRO A 113 -13.90 -13.31 -16.30
N PRO A 114 -15.19 -13.61 -16.05
CA PRO A 114 -15.84 -13.36 -14.77
C PRO A 114 -15.29 -14.28 -13.66
N ARG A 115 -15.24 -13.75 -12.44
CA ARG A 115 -14.81 -14.48 -11.23
C ARG A 115 -15.79 -15.61 -10.88
N PHE A 116 -15.25 -16.79 -10.58
CA PHE A 116 -15.96 -17.88 -9.92
C PHE A 116 -16.47 -17.45 -8.53
N GLN A 117 -17.74 -17.72 -8.22
CA GLN A 117 -18.30 -17.59 -6.87
C GLN A 117 -18.25 -18.91 -6.12
N ALA A 118 -17.84 -18.85 -4.85
CA ALA A 118 -18.02 -19.89 -3.83
C ALA A 118 -19.44 -19.79 -3.21
N PRO A 119 -19.94 -20.84 -2.51
CA PRO A 119 -21.37 -21.05 -2.29
C PRO A 119 -22.00 -20.11 -1.23
N SER A 120 -23.31 -20.00 -1.39
CA SER A 120 -24.31 -19.15 -0.73
C SER A 120 -24.20 -18.97 0.78
N ALA A 121 -24.24 -17.70 1.22
CA ALA A 121 -24.80 -17.29 2.49
C ALA A 121 -25.97 -16.33 2.22
N SER A 122 -27.10 -16.64 2.85
CA SER A 122 -28.41 -16.02 2.74
C SER A 122 -28.45 -14.59 3.28
N THR A 123 -29.28 -13.78 2.62
CA THR A 123 -30.03 -12.61 3.11
C THR A 123 -29.26 -11.52 3.84
N MET A 124 -28.89 -10.47 3.10
CA MET A 124 -28.91 -9.08 3.58
C MET A 124 -29.27 -8.12 2.42
N PRO A 125 -29.83 -6.93 2.74
CA PRO A 125 -30.78 -6.20 1.89
C PRO A 125 -30.12 -5.32 0.83
N GLU A 126 -30.95 -4.88 -0.13
CA GLU A 126 -30.59 -4.00 -1.25
C GLU A 126 -29.76 -2.77 -0.82
N PRO A 127 -28.70 -2.42 -1.56
CA PRO A 127 -27.96 -1.19 -1.32
C PRO A 127 -28.79 0.01 -1.75
N ILE A 128 -29.11 0.84 -0.77
CA ILE A 128 -29.68 2.19 -0.93
C ILE A 128 -28.72 2.99 -1.81
N THR A 129 -29.18 3.34 -3.00
CA THR A 129 -28.53 4.26 -3.93
C THR A 129 -28.49 5.66 -3.31
N SER A 130 -27.33 6.07 -2.79
CA SER A 130 -26.93 7.48 -2.76
C SER A 130 -25.44 7.64 -2.42
N ALA A 131 -24.60 7.52 -3.43
CA ALA A 131 -23.31 8.22 -3.44
C ALA A 131 -23.31 9.09 -4.71
N PRO A 132 -23.08 10.40 -4.60
CA PRO A 132 -23.18 11.29 -5.74
C PRO A 132 -22.05 10.97 -6.71
N ALA A 133 -22.42 10.58 -7.93
CA ALA A 133 -21.51 10.57 -9.05
C ALA A 133 -21.03 12.01 -9.29
N SER A 134 -19.88 12.38 -8.74
CA SER A 134 -19.10 13.48 -9.25
C SER A 134 -18.68 13.10 -10.67
N ARG A 135 -19.51 13.52 -11.64
CA ARG A 135 -19.16 13.59 -13.05
C ARG A 135 -17.75 14.20 -13.17
N PRO A 136 -16.89 13.74 -14.08
CA PRO A 136 -15.70 14.51 -14.41
C PRO A 136 -16.19 15.86 -14.93
N ALA A 137 -15.93 16.91 -14.15
CA ALA A 137 -16.10 18.27 -14.61
C ALA A 137 -15.23 18.46 -15.84
N SER A 138 -15.87 18.90 -16.92
CA SER A 138 -15.30 19.33 -18.21
C SER A 138 -13.78 19.51 -18.25
N LEU A 139 -13.06 18.50 -18.74
CA LEU A 139 -11.75 18.70 -19.36
C LEU A 139 -11.96 19.31 -20.76
N ALA A 140 -12.27 20.61 -20.80
CA ALA A 140 -12.08 21.47 -21.96
C ALA A 140 -12.36 22.92 -21.57
N ASP A 141 -11.53 23.50 -20.69
CA ASP A 141 -11.38 24.96 -20.71
C ASP A 141 -10.46 25.31 -21.90
N PRO A 142 -10.96 25.99 -22.94
CA PRO A 142 -10.16 26.37 -24.10
C PRO A 142 -8.94 27.21 -23.71
N GLN A 143 -9.02 27.97 -22.60
CA GLN A 143 -7.90 28.75 -22.10
C GLN A 143 -6.83 27.87 -21.45
N ALA A 144 -7.22 26.80 -20.76
CA ALA A 144 -6.27 25.83 -20.20
C ALA A 144 -5.50 25.07 -21.29
N ALA A 145 -6.17 24.72 -22.39
CA ALA A 145 -5.53 24.08 -23.54
C ALA A 145 -4.50 25.00 -24.22
N ILE A 146 -4.83 26.29 -24.39
CA ILE A 146 -3.90 27.29 -24.95
C ILE A 146 -2.71 27.53 -24.03
N ARG A 147 -2.94 27.65 -22.70
CA ARG A 147 -1.86 27.78 -21.71
C ARG A 147 -0.91 26.59 -21.76
N ARG A 148 -1.43 25.36 -21.89
CA ARG A 148 -0.64 24.14 -22.03
C ARG A 148 0.24 24.16 -23.29
N GLU A 149 -0.32 24.56 -24.44
CA GLU A 149 0.45 24.62 -25.69
C GLU A 149 1.62 25.62 -25.61
N VAL A 150 1.35 26.82 -25.05
CA VAL A 150 2.39 27.83 -24.84
C VAL A 150 3.47 27.34 -23.88
N LYS A 151 3.08 26.69 -22.78
CA LYS A 151 4.02 26.08 -21.81
C LYS A 151 4.90 25.03 -22.49
N ASN A 152 4.30 24.13 -23.27
CA ASN A 152 5.00 23.06 -23.99
C ASN A 152 5.99 23.61 -25.04
N GLN A 153 5.66 24.73 -25.68
CA GLN A 153 6.56 25.39 -26.63
C GLN A 153 7.79 25.97 -25.91
N ILE A 154 7.58 26.69 -24.82
CA ILE A 154 8.66 27.33 -24.06
C ILE A 154 9.58 26.27 -23.45
N HIS A 155 9.03 25.23 -22.84
CA HIS A 155 9.83 24.16 -22.24
C HIS A 155 10.70 23.45 -23.30
N ARG A 156 10.17 23.16 -24.49
CA ARG A 156 10.96 22.61 -25.60
C ARG A 156 12.09 23.54 -26.04
N GLU A 157 11.85 24.85 -26.11
CA GLU A 157 12.93 25.81 -26.40
C GLU A 157 13.98 25.88 -25.29
N VAL A 158 13.57 25.83 -24.02
CA VAL A 158 14.48 25.80 -22.86
C VAL A 158 15.37 24.58 -22.94
N LEU A 159 14.79 23.39 -23.12
CA LEU A 159 15.55 22.15 -23.26
C LEU A 159 16.51 22.23 -24.46
N GLN A 160 16.05 22.62 -25.65
CA GLN A 160 16.91 22.74 -26.84
C GLN A 160 18.09 23.71 -26.64
N ARG A 161 17.87 24.85 -25.97
CA ARG A 161 18.93 25.84 -25.68
C ARG A 161 19.89 25.35 -24.59
N ILE A 162 19.46 24.46 -23.71
CA ILE A 162 20.29 23.82 -22.68
C ILE A 162 21.03 22.57 -23.23
N ASP A 163 20.44 21.82 -24.16
CA ASP A 163 20.90 20.47 -24.57
C ASP A 163 22.02 20.39 -25.61
N LEU A 164 22.34 21.45 -26.36
CA LEU A 164 23.26 21.30 -27.49
C LEU A 164 24.76 21.14 -27.14
N LYS A 165 25.16 21.15 -25.85
CA LYS A 165 26.60 21.11 -25.49
C LYS A 165 27.01 20.23 -24.29
N ARG A 166 26.11 19.58 -23.55
CA ARG A 166 26.44 19.03 -22.21
C ARG A 166 26.25 17.54 -21.96
N LEU A 167 25.65 16.76 -22.87
CA LEU A 167 25.58 15.30 -22.70
C LEU A 167 26.93 14.57 -22.90
N THR A 168 27.95 15.24 -23.45
CA THR A 168 29.24 14.62 -23.80
C THR A 168 30.41 14.90 -22.86
N ASN A 169 30.27 15.75 -21.82
CA ASN A 169 31.38 16.01 -20.90
C ASN A 169 30.98 16.06 -19.42
N SER A 170 31.75 15.29 -18.65
CA SER A 170 31.65 14.96 -17.24
C SER A 170 31.65 16.17 -16.30
N ARG A 171 30.85 16.08 -15.23
CA ARG A 171 30.83 16.94 -14.03
C ARG A 171 30.48 18.41 -14.28
N VAL A 172 29.22 18.65 -14.61
CA VAL A 172 28.62 19.99 -14.45
C VAL A 172 28.28 20.19 -12.98
N ASN A 173 28.74 21.31 -12.38
CA ASN A 173 28.31 21.72 -11.04
C ASN A 173 26.80 22.06 -11.06
N THR A 174 26.01 21.45 -10.18
CA THR A 174 24.56 21.62 -10.07
C THR A 174 24.18 23.10 -9.98
N GLU A 175 24.97 23.91 -9.26
CA GLU A 175 24.75 25.36 -9.12
C GLU A 175 24.89 26.12 -10.46
N GLU A 176 25.86 25.73 -11.28
CA GLU A 176 26.11 26.38 -12.57
C GLU A 176 25.04 26.00 -13.61
N LEU A 177 24.53 24.76 -13.53
CA LEU A 177 23.37 24.33 -14.32
C LEU A 177 22.12 25.11 -13.91
N GLN A 178 21.84 25.24 -12.61
CA GLN A 178 20.70 26.01 -12.10
C GLN A 178 20.73 27.47 -12.53
N LYS A 179 21.89 28.12 -12.43
CA LYS A 179 22.07 29.51 -12.86
C LYS A 179 21.80 29.66 -14.36
N ARG A 180 22.39 28.81 -15.18
CA ARG A 180 22.28 28.86 -16.65
C ARG A 180 20.86 28.55 -17.14
N THR A 181 20.18 27.59 -16.51
CA THR A 181 18.76 27.29 -16.79
C THR A 181 17.90 28.52 -16.52
N ARG A 182 18.11 29.20 -15.38
CA ARG A 182 17.38 30.43 -15.03
C ARG A 182 17.63 31.58 -16.01
N GLU A 183 18.89 31.83 -16.37
CA GLU A 183 19.26 32.85 -17.37
C GLU A 183 18.64 32.58 -18.75
N THR A 184 18.62 31.31 -19.18
CA THR A 184 18.03 30.90 -20.46
C THR A 184 16.51 31.06 -20.45
N LEU A 185 15.87 30.70 -19.34
CA LEU A 185 14.43 30.89 -19.10
C LEU A 185 14.04 32.36 -19.17
N ASP A 186 14.76 33.23 -18.44
CA ASP A 186 14.50 34.66 -18.43
C ASP A 186 14.67 35.27 -19.83
N ALA A 187 15.67 34.81 -20.60
CA ALA A 187 15.88 35.25 -21.98
C ALA A 187 14.73 34.84 -22.91
N ILE A 188 14.25 33.59 -22.83
CA ILE A 188 13.13 33.11 -23.65
C ILE A 188 11.83 33.84 -23.30
N ILE A 189 11.56 34.05 -22.01
CA ILE A 189 10.35 34.75 -21.56
C ILE A 189 10.35 36.20 -22.04
N ARG A 190 11.49 36.90 -21.92
CA ARG A 190 11.64 38.26 -22.48
C ARG A 190 11.39 38.29 -23.98
N GLU A 191 11.95 37.34 -24.73
CA GLU A 191 11.78 37.25 -26.19
C GLU A 191 10.30 37.04 -26.59
N ILE A 192 9.54 36.27 -25.81
CA ILE A 192 8.12 36.02 -26.04
C ILE A 192 7.26 37.23 -25.65
N GLN A 193 7.61 37.93 -24.56
CA GLN A 193 6.99 39.18 -24.16
C GLN A 193 7.17 40.27 -25.22
N GLU A 194 8.39 40.43 -25.73
CA GLU A 194 8.71 41.39 -26.81
C GLU A 194 7.93 41.09 -28.09
N LYS A 195 7.71 39.80 -28.40
CA LYS A 195 6.92 39.34 -29.56
C LYS A 195 5.40 39.35 -29.33
N GLN A 196 4.90 39.80 -28.18
CA GLN A 196 3.47 39.79 -27.77
C GLN A 196 2.78 38.42 -27.94
N ARG A 197 3.53 37.32 -27.74
CA ARG A 197 3.03 35.94 -27.93
C ARG A 197 2.47 35.31 -26.65
N LEU A 198 2.52 36.00 -25.51
CA LEU A 198 1.93 35.54 -24.26
C LEU A 198 0.41 35.78 -24.26
N PRO A 199 -0.42 34.73 -24.07
CA PRO A 199 -1.85 34.89 -23.91
C PRO A 199 -2.21 35.82 -22.74
N THR A 200 -3.22 36.66 -22.92
CA THR A 200 -3.75 37.55 -21.87
C THR A 200 -4.15 36.76 -20.62
N GLY A 201 -3.58 37.11 -19.46
CA GLY A 201 -3.88 36.50 -18.16
C GLY A 201 -2.84 35.48 -17.65
N LEU A 202 -1.77 35.20 -18.39
CA LEU A 202 -0.63 34.44 -17.89
C LEU A 202 0.38 35.37 -17.20
N ASP A 203 0.70 35.07 -15.93
CA ASP A 203 1.80 35.73 -15.21
C ASP A 203 3.15 35.14 -15.68
N PRO A 204 4.03 35.96 -16.30
CA PRO A 204 5.34 35.51 -16.76
C PRO A 204 6.22 34.96 -15.64
N ALA A 205 6.12 35.50 -14.42
CA ALA A 205 6.92 35.03 -13.29
C ALA A 205 6.48 33.64 -12.82
N ARG A 206 5.16 33.40 -12.77
CA ARG A 206 4.59 32.07 -12.49
C ARG A 206 5.01 31.06 -13.54
N LEU A 207 4.91 31.40 -14.83
CA LEU A 207 5.31 30.54 -15.94
C LEU A 207 6.80 30.19 -15.88
N ALA A 208 7.67 31.17 -15.56
CA ALA A 208 9.10 30.94 -15.36
C ALA A 208 9.37 29.91 -14.25
N ARG A 209 8.67 30.06 -13.10
CA ARG A 209 8.79 29.15 -11.96
C ARG A 209 8.35 27.74 -12.32
N GLU A 210 7.20 27.59 -12.98
CA GLU A 210 6.67 26.28 -13.40
C GLU A 210 7.65 25.54 -14.33
N ILE A 211 8.19 26.23 -15.35
CA ILE A 211 9.11 25.63 -16.31
C ILE A 211 10.48 25.35 -15.67
N TYR A 212 10.94 26.20 -14.75
CA TYR A 212 12.14 25.94 -13.98
C TYR A 212 12.00 24.70 -13.10
N ASN A 213 10.89 24.57 -12.37
CA ASN A 213 10.58 23.42 -11.53
C ASN A 213 10.46 22.14 -12.35
N GLU A 214 9.91 22.21 -13.57
CA GLU A 214 9.82 21.05 -14.48
C GLU A 214 11.20 20.63 -14.99
N ALA A 215 12.08 21.60 -15.31
CA ALA A 215 13.45 21.32 -15.76
C ALA A 215 14.38 20.83 -14.64
N MET A 216 14.26 21.38 -13.42
CA MET A 216 15.26 21.21 -12.36
C MET A 216 14.72 20.61 -11.05
N GLY A 217 13.40 20.65 -10.82
CA GLY A 217 12.72 20.18 -9.61
C GLY A 217 11.85 18.94 -9.85
N PHE A 218 10.72 18.85 -9.16
CA PHE A 218 9.72 17.79 -9.35
C PHE A 218 8.51 18.26 -10.18
N GLY A 219 8.66 19.37 -10.92
CA GLY A 219 7.63 19.93 -11.78
C GLY A 219 6.41 20.42 -10.98
N PRO A 220 5.17 20.09 -11.39
CA PRO A 220 3.98 20.50 -10.65
C PRO A 220 3.90 19.90 -9.24
N LEU A 221 4.71 18.87 -8.93
CA LEU A 221 4.69 18.26 -7.61
C LEU A 221 5.35 19.12 -6.53
N ASP A 222 6.25 20.05 -6.90
CA ASP A 222 6.98 20.88 -5.93
C ASP A 222 6.01 21.69 -5.04
N ASP A 223 4.97 22.29 -5.63
CA ASP A 223 3.98 23.08 -4.89
C ASP A 223 3.20 22.21 -3.88
N PHE A 224 2.86 20.96 -4.25
CA PHE A 224 2.19 20.03 -3.35
C PHE A 224 3.12 19.43 -2.28
N LEU A 225 4.40 19.26 -2.59
CA LEU A 225 5.42 18.81 -1.65
C LEU A 225 5.69 19.89 -0.58
N GLU A 226 5.67 21.16 -0.96
CA GLU A 226 5.82 22.31 -0.03
C GLU A 226 4.56 22.53 0.85
N ASP A 227 3.38 22.17 0.37
CA ASP A 227 2.11 22.40 1.06
C ASP A 227 1.84 21.40 2.20
N ASP A 228 2.04 21.82 3.46
CA ASP A 228 1.87 20.97 4.64
C ASP A 228 0.43 20.46 4.86
N SER A 229 -0.57 20.99 4.15
CA SER A 229 -1.95 20.46 4.21
C SER A 229 -2.20 19.25 3.31
N VAL A 230 -1.28 18.97 2.37
CA VAL A 230 -1.27 17.76 1.53
C VAL A 230 -0.60 16.61 2.29
N THR A 231 -1.25 15.44 2.34
CA THR A 231 -0.71 14.22 2.96
C THR A 231 -0.26 13.17 1.94
N GLU A 232 -0.94 13.06 0.81
CA GLU A 232 -0.60 12.14 -0.29
C GLU A 232 -0.75 12.84 -1.64
N ILE A 233 0.09 12.47 -2.61
CA ILE A 233 0.06 12.95 -3.99
C ILE A 233 0.00 11.72 -4.90
N MET A 234 -0.92 11.69 -5.85
CA MET A 234 -1.11 10.57 -6.77
C MET A 234 -1.17 11.07 -8.21
N VAL A 235 -0.25 10.62 -9.05
CA VAL A 235 -0.19 10.90 -10.48
C VAL A 235 -0.63 9.64 -11.20
N ASN A 236 -1.78 9.69 -11.86
CA ASN A 236 -2.36 8.56 -12.61
C ASN A 236 -2.08 8.66 -14.12
N GLY A 237 -0.96 9.29 -14.48
CA GLY A 237 -0.63 9.76 -15.82
C GLY A 237 -0.49 11.28 -15.88
N PRO A 238 -0.02 11.85 -17.01
CA PRO A 238 0.38 13.25 -17.07
C PRO A 238 -0.78 14.24 -16.88
N GLN A 239 -2.01 13.81 -17.14
CA GLN A 239 -3.19 14.69 -17.11
C GLN A 239 -4.01 14.60 -15.82
N GLN A 240 -3.63 13.72 -14.89
CA GLN A 240 -4.43 13.44 -13.70
C GLN A 240 -3.55 13.39 -12.46
N ILE A 241 -3.52 14.50 -11.72
CA ILE A 241 -2.85 14.62 -10.43
C ILE A 241 -3.92 14.78 -9.34
N TYR A 242 -3.95 13.88 -8.38
CA TYR A 242 -4.78 13.93 -7.19
C TYR A 242 -3.95 14.23 -5.96
N VAL A 243 -4.56 14.87 -4.97
CA VAL A 243 -3.96 15.08 -3.64
C VAL A 243 -4.93 14.66 -2.55
N GLU A 244 -4.40 14.20 -1.41
CA GLU A 244 -5.20 14.03 -0.20
C GLU A 244 -5.01 15.24 0.72
N ARG A 245 -6.13 15.90 1.08
CA ARG A 245 -6.18 16.97 2.09
C ARG A 245 -7.24 16.65 3.13
N GLY A 246 -6.89 16.74 4.42
CA GLY A 246 -7.85 16.50 5.50
C GLY A 246 -8.57 15.14 5.42
N GLY A 247 -7.93 14.11 4.86
CA GLY A 247 -8.55 12.80 4.67
C GLY A 247 -9.58 12.76 3.52
N ARG A 248 -9.49 13.63 2.52
CA ARG A 248 -10.30 13.54 1.29
C ARG A 248 -9.38 13.64 0.08
N VAL A 249 -9.61 12.76 -0.89
CA VAL A 249 -8.88 12.77 -2.17
C VAL A 249 -9.60 13.69 -3.14
N GLU A 250 -8.87 14.64 -3.72
CA GLU A 250 -9.38 15.60 -4.69
C GLU A 250 -8.51 15.63 -5.95
N LEU A 251 -9.15 15.82 -7.11
CA LEU A 251 -8.44 16.04 -8.38
C LEU A 251 -7.95 17.49 -8.42
N THR A 252 -6.66 17.67 -8.71
CA THR A 252 -6.05 18.99 -8.87
C THR A 252 -6.25 19.54 -10.29
N GLY A 253 -6.01 20.84 -10.48
CA GLY A 253 -5.98 21.46 -11.81
C GLY A 253 -4.63 21.34 -12.52
N ASP A 254 -3.62 20.81 -11.86
CA ASP A 254 -2.24 20.74 -12.35
C ASP A 254 -2.00 19.48 -13.18
N THR A 255 -1.16 19.61 -14.20
CA THR A 255 -0.84 18.54 -15.14
C THR A 255 0.62 18.59 -15.56
N PHE A 256 1.19 17.44 -15.89
CA PHE A 256 2.43 17.34 -16.65
C PHE A 256 2.17 17.54 -18.15
N MET A 257 3.22 17.86 -18.89
CA MET A 257 3.16 17.99 -20.35
C MET A 257 2.82 16.65 -21.03
N ASP A 258 3.56 15.59 -20.68
CA ASP A 258 3.48 14.27 -21.31
C ASP A 258 4.08 13.18 -20.40
N ASP A 259 4.00 11.93 -20.85
CA ASP A 259 4.57 10.77 -20.17
C ASP A 259 6.08 10.90 -19.97
N ALA A 260 6.80 11.48 -20.94
CA ALA A 260 8.24 11.69 -20.86
C ALA A 260 8.63 12.61 -19.69
N SER A 261 7.80 13.61 -19.41
CA SER A 261 7.99 14.53 -18.28
C SER A 261 7.85 13.81 -16.94
N VAL A 262 6.83 12.95 -16.80
CA VAL A 262 6.64 12.14 -15.59
C VAL A 262 7.80 11.15 -15.42
N LEU A 263 8.24 10.50 -16.50
CA LEU A 263 9.40 9.59 -16.48
C LEU A 263 10.68 10.31 -16.05
N ALA A 264 10.92 11.54 -16.50
CA ALA A 264 12.06 12.34 -16.08
C ALA A 264 12.03 12.65 -14.57
N ILE A 265 10.83 12.92 -14.01
CA ILE A 265 10.67 13.08 -12.56
C ILE A 265 11.02 11.77 -11.83
N ILE A 266 10.48 10.64 -12.30
CA ILE A 266 10.76 9.32 -11.72
C ILE A 266 12.28 9.06 -11.72
N GLU A 267 12.96 9.29 -12.85
CA GLU A 267 14.41 9.09 -12.97
C GLU A 267 15.19 9.97 -11.98
N ARG A 268 14.78 11.23 -11.82
CA ARG A 268 15.38 12.17 -10.86
C ARG A 268 15.21 11.73 -9.40
N ILE A 269 14.11 11.05 -9.08
CA ILE A 269 13.85 10.50 -7.74
C ILE A 269 14.73 9.27 -7.47
N VAL A 270 14.85 8.36 -8.43
CA VAL A 270 15.49 7.05 -8.20
C VAL A 270 17.01 7.06 -8.38
N SER A 271 17.52 7.93 -9.27
CA SER A 271 18.94 7.97 -9.65
C SER A 271 19.89 8.23 -8.47
N PRO A 272 19.62 9.21 -7.56
CA PRO A 272 20.50 9.47 -6.40
C PRO A 272 20.60 8.30 -5.41
N ILE A 273 19.59 7.42 -5.37
CA ILE A 273 19.50 6.29 -4.44
C ILE A 273 20.08 5.01 -5.07
N GLY A 274 20.62 5.10 -6.28
CA GLY A 274 21.16 3.96 -7.02
C GLY A 274 20.09 2.94 -7.42
N ARG A 275 18.83 3.39 -7.56
CA ARG A 275 17.71 2.57 -8.04
C ARG A 275 17.50 2.83 -9.54
N ARG A 276 16.89 1.86 -10.22
CA ARG A 276 16.56 1.93 -11.64
C ARG A 276 15.10 1.55 -11.85
N ILE A 277 14.53 2.12 -12.92
CA ILE A 277 13.20 1.81 -13.41
C ILE A 277 13.23 1.89 -14.93
N ASP A 278 12.91 0.77 -15.56
CA ASP A 278 12.89 0.58 -17.00
C ASP A 278 11.92 -0.57 -17.34
N GLU A 279 11.75 -0.93 -18.60
CA GLU A 279 10.78 -1.97 -19.01
C GLU A 279 11.07 -3.35 -18.38
N SER A 280 12.32 -3.64 -17.99
CA SER A 280 12.70 -4.88 -17.32
C SER A 280 12.40 -4.85 -15.81
N GLN A 281 12.44 -3.66 -15.20
CA GLN A 281 12.03 -3.40 -13.82
C GLN A 281 11.04 -2.22 -13.77
N PRO A 282 9.77 -2.42 -14.19
CA PRO A 282 8.84 -1.33 -14.47
C PRO A 282 8.15 -0.72 -13.23
N TYR A 283 8.67 -0.99 -12.02
CA TYR A 283 8.19 -0.39 -10.78
C TYR A 283 9.31 -0.26 -9.76
N VAL A 284 9.17 0.70 -8.85
CA VAL A 284 10.19 1.01 -7.85
C VAL A 284 9.58 1.68 -6.62
N ASP A 285 10.12 1.34 -5.45
CA ASP A 285 9.93 2.09 -4.22
C ASP A 285 11.19 2.90 -3.91
N ALA A 286 11.02 4.17 -3.58
CA ALA A 286 12.07 5.15 -3.38
C ALA A 286 11.71 6.13 -2.25
N ARG A 287 12.64 7.05 -1.97
CA ARG A 287 12.44 8.12 -1.00
C ARG A 287 12.96 9.46 -1.50
N LEU A 288 12.20 10.50 -1.22
CA LEU A 288 12.65 11.87 -1.40
C LEU A 288 13.61 12.29 -0.25
N PRO A 289 14.43 13.32 -0.47
CA PRO A 289 15.35 13.83 0.56
C PRO A 289 14.68 14.29 1.87
N ASP A 290 13.40 14.68 1.82
CA ASP A 290 12.59 15.07 2.98
C ASP A 290 12.06 13.87 3.79
N GLY A 291 12.30 12.64 3.31
CA GLY A 291 11.82 11.39 3.90
C GLY A 291 10.52 10.87 3.30
N SER A 292 9.88 11.60 2.39
CA SER A 292 8.63 11.19 1.75
C SER A 292 8.83 9.90 0.95
N ARG A 293 7.88 8.97 1.02
CA ARG A 293 7.95 7.69 0.32
C ARG A 293 7.35 7.82 -1.06
N VAL A 294 8.03 7.27 -2.07
CA VAL A 294 7.59 7.30 -3.46
C VAL A 294 7.45 5.88 -3.96
N ASN A 295 6.29 5.56 -4.52
CA ASN A 295 6.11 4.41 -5.37
C ASN A 295 5.92 4.91 -6.81
N ALA A 296 6.60 4.31 -7.77
CA ALA A 296 6.39 4.60 -9.18
C ALA A 296 6.24 3.31 -9.99
N ILE A 297 5.41 3.36 -11.03
CA ILE A 297 5.14 2.25 -11.94
C ILE A 297 4.98 2.78 -13.37
N ILE A 298 5.59 2.10 -14.33
CA ILE A 298 5.66 2.51 -15.74
C ILE A 298 5.15 1.41 -16.66
N HIS A 299 5.14 1.68 -17.97
CA HIS A 299 4.88 0.68 -19.01
C HIS A 299 5.91 -0.46 -18.92
N PRO A 300 5.54 -1.74 -19.16
CA PRO A 300 4.25 -2.24 -19.62
C PRO A 300 3.19 -2.49 -18.54
N LEU A 301 3.50 -2.32 -17.25
CA LEU A 301 2.56 -2.66 -16.18
C LEU A 301 1.47 -1.60 -16.00
N SER A 302 1.82 -0.32 -16.14
CA SER A 302 0.84 0.76 -16.14
C SER A 302 0.38 1.07 -17.56
N LEU A 303 -0.87 0.74 -17.88
CA LEU A 303 -1.49 1.02 -19.18
C LEU A 303 -1.94 2.48 -19.33
N SER A 304 -2.02 3.23 -18.22
CA SER A 304 -2.43 4.63 -18.20
C SER A 304 -1.26 5.61 -18.39
N GLY A 305 -0.06 5.08 -18.67
CA GLY A 305 1.18 5.84 -18.64
C GLY A 305 1.91 5.72 -17.31
N PRO A 306 3.02 6.47 -17.10
CA PRO A 306 3.76 6.44 -15.85
C PRO A 306 2.93 7.00 -14.68
N CYS A 307 2.90 6.25 -13.57
CA CYS A 307 2.18 6.62 -12.36
C CYS A 307 3.14 6.80 -11.19
N ILE A 308 2.81 7.75 -10.30
CA ILE A 308 3.58 8.07 -9.10
C ILE A 308 2.61 8.17 -7.92
N THR A 309 2.94 7.55 -6.79
CA THR A 309 2.27 7.80 -5.51
C THR A 309 3.31 8.27 -4.50
N ILE A 310 3.14 9.48 -3.98
CA ILE A 310 4.00 10.05 -2.94
C ILE A 310 3.20 10.13 -1.65
N ARG A 311 3.68 9.44 -0.62
CA ARG A 311 3.22 9.63 0.75
C ARG A 311 4.15 10.59 1.45
N LYS A 312 3.64 11.79 1.75
CA LYS A 312 4.47 12.84 2.34
C LYS A 312 4.89 12.45 3.74
N PHE A 313 6.16 12.72 4.03
CA PHE A 313 6.66 12.60 5.38
C PHE A 313 6.09 13.75 6.23
N SER A 314 5.28 13.43 7.24
CA SER A 314 4.74 14.47 8.12
C SER A 314 5.85 15.05 9.01
N LYS A 315 6.10 16.36 8.89
CA LYS A 315 7.15 17.05 9.66
C LYS A 315 6.81 17.15 11.16
N ILE A 316 5.53 17.07 11.52
CA ILE A 316 5.02 17.31 12.88
C ILE A 316 4.34 16.03 13.39
N ALA A 317 4.86 15.47 14.48
CA ALA A 317 4.18 14.40 15.21
C ALA A 317 3.02 15.00 16.02
N PHE A 318 1.83 14.41 15.90
CA PHE A 318 0.69 14.81 16.72
C PHE A 318 0.92 14.45 18.20
N THR A 319 0.46 15.33 19.08
CA THR A 319 0.44 15.09 20.53
C THR A 319 -0.87 14.45 20.98
N ASP A 320 -0.91 13.99 22.23
CA ASP A 320 -2.13 13.46 22.84
C ASP A 320 -3.25 14.50 22.90
N GLN A 321 -2.88 15.75 23.16
CA GLN A 321 -3.80 16.89 23.17
C GLN A 321 -4.36 17.20 21.79
N ASP A 322 -3.58 17.03 20.72
CA ASP A 322 -4.07 17.19 19.35
C ASP A 322 -5.13 16.13 19.03
N LEU A 323 -4.88 14.87 19.38
CA LEU A 323 -5.85 13.78 19.18
C LEU A 323 -7.13 13.97 20.01
N ILE A 324 -7.05 14.58 21.21
CA ILE A 324 -8.25 14.99 21.97
C ILE A 324 -9.00 16.10 21.23
N ARG A 325 -8.31 17.13 20.74
CA ARG A 325 -8.92 18.24 19.98
C ARG A 325 -9.60 17.78 18.71
N PHE A 326 -9.05 16.78 18.02
CA PHE A 326 -9.66 16.15 16.85
C PHE A 326 -10.86 15.25 17.21
N GLY A 327 -11.03 14.93 18.50
CA GLY A 327 -12.03 13.98 18.96
C GLY A 327 -11.73 12.54 18.51
N SER A 328 -10.44 12.22 18.34
CA SER A 328 -9.96 10.88 18.00
C SER A 328 -9.96 9.93 19.19
N TRP A 329 -9.76 10.46 20.40
CA TRP A 329 -9.93 9.77 21.68
C TRP A 329 -10.34 10.77 22.77
N SER A 330 -10.67 10.28 23.96
CA SER A 330 -11.06 11.12 25.10
C SER A 330 -9.97 11.18 26.18
N GLN A 331 -9.99 12.21 27.05
CA GLN A 331 -9.05 12.31 28.17
C GLN A 331 -9.02 11.05 29.06
N PRO A 332 -10.16 10.44 29.44
CA PRO A 332 -10.19 9.15 30.15
C PRO A 332 -9.39 8.03 29.47
N MET A 333 -9.44 7.96 28.14
CA MET A 333 -8.70 6.97 27.36
C MET A 333 -7.20 7.26 27.36
N VAL A 334 -6.81 8.54 27.29
CA VAL A 334 -5.41 8.97 27.42
C VAL A 334 -4.85 8.59 28.78
N ASP A 335 -5.59 8.86 29.84
CA ASP A 335 -5.17 8.57 31.21
C ASP A 335 -4.95 7.06 31.39
N LEU A 336 -5.88 6.23 30.90
CA LEU A 336 -5.73 4.77 30.91
C LEU A 336 -4.50 4.32 30.08
N LEU A 337 -4.37 4.77 28.84
CA LEU A 337 -3.30 4.30 27.95
C LEU A 337 -1.91 4.75 28.43
N ARG A 338 -1.82 5.95 29.02
CA ARG A 338 -0.61 6.42 29.70
C ARG A 338 -0.23 5.48 30.85
N ILE A 339 -1.19 5.10 31.69
CA ILE A 339 -0.98 4.10 32.73
C ILE A 339 -0.52 2.77 32.15
N CYS A 340 -1.13 2.27 31.07
CA CYS A 340 -0.69 1.04 30.42
C CYS A 340 0.78 1.11 29.99
N VAL A 341 1.21 2.22 29.38
CA VAL A 341 2.61 2.41 28.96
C VAL A 341 3.56 2.43 30.17
N LEU A 342 3.20 3.14 31.25
CA LEU A 342 3.99 3.22 32.49
C LEU A 342 4.06 1.88 33.24
N LEU A 343 2.99 1.08 33.18
CA LEU A 343 2.96 -0.28 33.70
C LEU A 343 3.75 -1.28 32.84
N ARG A 344 4.28 -0.85 31.69
CA ARG A 344 4.93 -1.69 30.68
C ARG A 344 3.99 -2.75 30.12
N LYS A 345 2.73 -2.39 29.87
CA LYS A 345 1.79 -3.23 29.15
C LYS A 345 2.14 -3.29 27.67
N ASN A 346 2.07 -4.47 27.08
CA ASN A 346 2.28 -4.70 25.66
C ASN A 346 1.01 -4.29 24.90
N ILE A 347 1.13 -3.30 24.02
CA ILE A 347 -0.01 -2.68 23.33
C ILE A 347 0.08 -2.93 21.83
N ILE A 348 -1.01 -3.42 21.26
CA ILE A 348 -1.19 -3.52 19.81
C ILE A 348 -2.17 -2.44 19.36
N VAL A 349 -1.73 -1.59 18.43
CA VAL A 349 -2.62 -0.65 17.74
C VAL A 349 -3.11 -1.28 16.44
N SER A 350 -4.41 -1.44 16.28
CA SER A 350 -5.02 -2.12 15.13
C SER A 350 -5.98 -1.25 14.34
N GLY A 351 -6.09 -1.51 13.04
CA GLY A 351 -6.93 -0.70 12.15
C GLY A 351 -6.69 -0.93 10.65
N GLY A 352 -7.60 -0.39 9.84
CA GLY A 352 -7.49 -0.41 8.37
C GLY A 352 -6.31 0.41 7.83
N THR A 353 -6.17 0.44 6.51
CA THR A 353 -5.23 1.34 5.82
C THR A 353 -5.66 2.79 6.00
N GLY A 354 -4.71 3.68 6.29
CA GLY A 354 -4.99 5.11 6.46
C GLY A 354 -5.78 5.49 7.73
N SER A 355 -6.02 4.55 8.66
CA SER A 355 -6.76 4.83 9.90
C SER A 355 -5.96 5.61 10.95
N GLY A 356 -4.64 5.75 10.79
CA GLY A 356 -3.77 6.48 11.71
C GLY A 356 -3.05 5.62 12.75
N LYS A 357 -2.87 4.31 12.51
CA LYS A 357 -2.18 3.39 13.44
C LYS A 357 -0.81 3.89 13.87
N THR A 358 0.07 4.23 12.91
CA THR A 358 1.43 4.71 13.23
C THR A 358 1.39 6.02 14.01
N THR A 359 0.46 6.92 13.67
CA THR A 359 0.25 8.18 14.40
C THR A 359 -0.13 7.92 15.87
N LEU A 360 -1.09 7.03 16.11
CA LEU A 360 -1.52 6.67 17.45
C LEU A 360 -0.40 5.96 18.22
N LEU A 361 0.32 5.03 17.56
CA LEU A 361 1.48 4.37 18.16
C LEU A 361 2.58 5.37 18.54
N ASN A 362 2.84 6.37 17.69
CA ASN A 362 3.83 7.42 17.97
C ASN A 362 3.38 8.34 19.12
N THR A 363 2.07 8.53 19.29
CA THR A 363 1.54 9.29 20.43
C THR A 363 1.67 8.48 21.72
N LEU A 364 1.41 7.18 21.68
CA LEU A 364 1.60 6.27 22.82
C LEU A 364 3.07 6.14 23.22
N SER A 365 3.98 6.10 22.25
CA SER A 365 5.42 6.00 22.52
C SER A 365 5.96 7.23 23.25
N ALA A 366 5.32 8.40 23.12
CA ALA A 366 5.68 9.59 23.89
C ALA A 366 5.44 9.45 25.40
N PHE A 367 4.60 8.49 25.84
CA PHE A 367 4.40 8.20 27.27
C PHE A 367 5.46 7.26 27.86
N ILE A 368 6.38 6.75 27.04
CA ILE A 368 7.47 5.90 27.52
C ILE A 368 8.44 6.77 28.35
N PRO A 369 8.84 6.32 29.55
CA PRO A 369 9.81 7.05 30.39
C PRO A 369 11.14 7.32 29.66
N GLU A 370 11.82 8.42 30.01
CA GLU A 370 13.05 8.87 29.34
C GLU A 370 14.25 7.93 29.59
N GLU A 371 14.22 7.17 30.68
CA GLU A 371 15.25 6.21 31.06
C GLU A 371 15.24 4.91 30.25
N ASP A 372 14.13 4.61 29.56
CA ASP A 372 14.01 3.39 28.76
C ASP A 372 14.89 3.48 27.50
N ARG A 373 15.68 2.45 27.25
CA ARG A 373 16.34 2.22 25.96
C ARG A 373 15.36 1.59 24.98
N ILE A 374 15.07 2.31 23.91
CA ILE A 374 14.04 1.92 22.94
C ILE A 374 14.69 1.60 21.60
N ILE A 375 14.29 0.47 21.00
CA ILE A 375 14.68 0.12 19.63
C ILE A 375 13.42 0.12 18.75
N THR A 376 13.40 0.97 17.74
CA THR A 376 12.34 0.95 16.73
C THR A 376 12.77 0.12 15.54
N VAL A 377 11.85 -0.67 14.98
CA VAL A 377 12.05 -1.48 13.79
C VAL A 377 10.91 -1.20 12.82
N GLU A 378 11.22 -0.64 11.66
CA GLU A 378 10.22 -0.18 10.70
C GLU A 378 10.63 -0.54 9.27
N ASP A 379 9.66 -0.76 8.37
CA ASP A 379 10.00 -0.90 6.94
C ASP A 379 10.57 0.41 6.41
N ALA A 380 10.04 1.50 6.94
CA ALA A 380 10.52 2.80 6.67
C ALA A 380 10.27 3.70 7.88
N ALA A 381 11.31 4.36 8.40
CA ALA A 381 11.26 5.01 9.70
C ALA A 381 10.28 6.21 9.75
N GLU A 382 9.07 5.98 10.25
CA GLU A 382 8.01 6.97 10.49
C GLU A 382 8.00 7.44 11.95
N LEU A 383 8.37 6.57 12.89
CA LEU A 383 8.33 6.87 14.31
C LEU A 383 9.37 7.91 14.71
N ARG A 384 8.91 8.86 15.54
CA ARG A 384 9.66 9.97 16.10
C ARG A 384 9.45 10.01 17.60
N LEU A 385 10.35 9.34 18.30
CA LEU A 385 10.37 9.28 19.75
C LEU A 385 11.14 10.47 20.31
N VAL A 386 10.65 11.02 21.43
CA VAL A 386 11.25 12.18 22.11
C VAL A 386 12.30 11.77 23.13
N GLN A 387 12.35 10.48 23.48
CA GLN A 387 13.27 9.94 24.47
C GLN A 387 14.72 10.02 23.98
N PRO A 388 15.70 10.21 24.89
CA PRO A 388 17.10 10.36 24.52
C PRO A 388 17.73 9.04 24.03
N HIS A 389 17.33 7.89 24.60
CA HIS A 389 17.98 6.61 24.33
C HIS A 389 17.24 5.78 23.26
N VAL A 390 17.13 6.30 22.04
CA VAL A 390 16.42 5.63 20.93
C VAL A 390 17.40 5.16 19.84
N VAL A 391 17.28 3.89 19.43
CA VAL A 391 17.94 3.35 18.25
C VAL A 391 16.90 3.03 17.18
N ARG A 392 17.05 3.61 15.98
CA ARG A 392 16.11 3.44 14.87
C ARG A 392 16.68 2.47 13.85
N LEU A 393 15.98 1.36 13.62
CA LEU A 393 16.33 0.35 12.64
C LEU A 393 15.30 0.36 11.51
N GLU A 394 15.81 0.23 10.28
CA GLU A 394 14.99 0.24 9.08
C GLU A 394 15.28 -1.00 8.23
N SER A 395 14.22 -1.63 7.72
CA SER A 395 14.36 -2.73 6.77
C SER A 395 14.98 -2.24 5.47
N ARG A 396 15.65 -3.15 4.76
CA ARG A 396 16.28 -2.83 3.48
C ARG A 396 15.77 -3.82 2.44
N PRO A 397 15.07 -3.38 1.39
CA PRO A 397 14.71 -4.26 0.29
C PRO A 397 15.97 -4.74 -0.43
N PRO A 398 15.91 -5.87 -1.17
CA PRO A 398 17.06 -6.36 -1.91
C PRO A 398 17.59 -5.32 -2.92
N ASN A 399 18.86 -5.44 -3.25
CA ASN A 399 19.47 -4.70 -4.36
C ASN A 399 18.94 -5.23 -5.71
N ILE A 400 19.38 -4.62 -6.81
CA ILE A 400 18.95 -4.98 -8.18
C ILE A 400 19.24 -6.46 -8.50
N GLU A 401 20.28 -7.05 -7.90
CA GLU A 401 20.65 -8.46 -8.05
C GLU A 401 19.85 -9.40 -7.14
N GLY A 402 18.82 -8.91 -6.44
CA GLY A 402 18.01 -9.70 -5.51
C GLY A 402 18.70 -10.04 -4.18
N ARG A 403 19.84 -9.43 -3.88
CA ARG A 403 20.68 -9.74 -2.71
C ARG A 403 20.65 -8.63 -1.65
N GLY A 404 21.08 -8.98 -0.43
CA GLY A 404 21.30 -8.01 0.65
C GLY A 404 20.02 -7.44 1.25
N ALA A 405 18.88 -8.10 1.06
CA ALA A 405 17.66 -7.77 1.80
C ALA A 405 17.90 -7.94 3.30
N VAL A 406 17.38 -7.01 4.10
CA VAL A 406 17.33 -7.09 5.57
C VAL A 406 15.88 -6.88 5.95
N ILE A 407 15.19 -7.94 6.34
CA ILE A 407 13.75 -7.87 6.64
C ILE A 407 13.51 -7.51 8.11
N ILE A 408 12.30 -7.05 8.43
CA ILE A 408 11.90 -6.68 9.80
C ILE A 408 12.22 -7.79 10.80
N ARG A 409 11.95 -9.04 10.44
CA ARG A 409 12.24 -10.20 11.28
C ARG A 409 13.71 -10.29 11.71
N ASP A 410 14.64 -10.04 10.79
CA ASP A 410 16.07 -10.08 11.08
C ASP A 410 16.45 -8.96 12.06
N LEU A 411 15.87 -7.77 11.87
CA LEU A 411 16.09 -6.61 12.73
C LEU A 411 15.51 -6.83 14.14
N VAL A 412 14.33 -7.42 14.27
CA VAL A 412 13.74 -7.77 15.57
C VAL A 412 14.64 -8.76 16.33
N ARG A 413 15.11 -9.81 15.65
CA ARG A 413 16.06 -10.77 16.24
C ARG A 413 17.39 -10.12 16.65
N ASN A 414 17.87 -9.19 15.85
CA ASN A 414 19.07 -8.43 16.17
C ASN A 414 18.84 -7.49 17.37
N ALA A 415 17.68 -6.83 17.42
CA ALA A 415 17.29 -5.92 18.49
C ALA A 415 17.31 -6.61 19.86
N LEU A 416 16.90 -7.87 19.96
CA LEU A 416 16.98 -8.65 21.20
C LEU A 416 18.41 -8.76 21.77
N ARG A 417 19.45 -8.60 20.95
CA ARG A 417 20.87 -8.62 21.38
C ARG A 417 21.42 -7.25 21.74
N MET A 418 20.65 -6.19 21.52
CA MET A 418 21.06 -4.81 21.72
C MET A 418 20.69 -4.28 23.11
N ARG A 419 20.27 -5.17 24.03
CA ARG A 419 19.80 -4.86 25.39
C ARG A 419 18.72 -3.75 25.41
N PRO A 420 17.62 -3.89 24.65
CA PRO A 420 16.52 -2.94 24.75
C PRO A 420 15.75 -3.11 26.06
N ASP A 421 15.22 -2.01 26.59
CA ASP A 421 14.14 -2.08 27.57
C ASP A 421 12.80 -2.28 26.84
N ARG A 422 12.64 -1.69 25.65
CA ARG A 422 11.45 -1.86 24.78
C ARG A 422 11.82 -2.04 23.32
N ILE A 423 11.06 -2.88 22.63
CA ILE A 423 11.10 -2.99 21.18
C ILE A 423 9.77 -2.47 20.63
N ILE A 424 9.86 -1.58 19.65
CA ILE A 424 8.70 -1.05 18.94
C ILE A 424 8.80 -1.47 17.49
N VAL A 425 7.87 -2.29 17.04
CA VAL A 425 7.78 -2.68 15.63
C VAL A 425 6.73 -1.79 14.98
N GLY A 426 7.11 -1.01 13.97
CA GLY A 426 6.19 -0.07 13.32
C GLY A 426 4.93 -0.77 12.80
N GLU A 427 5.09 -1.96 12.23
CA GLU A 427 3.99 -2.80 11.80
C GLU A 427 4.42 -4.27 11.64
N CYS A 428 3.61 -5.20 12.15
CA CYS A 428 3.78 -6.63 11.86
C CYS A 428 2.91 -7.04 10.66
N ARG A 429 3.56 -7.53 9.60
CA ARG A 429 3.00 -8.00 8.32
C ARG A 429 3.32 -9.46 8.01
N GLY A 430 4.24 -10.10 8.73
CA GLY A 430 4.73 -11.45 8.48
C GLY A 430 5.27 -12.17 9.73
N GLY A 431 6.23 -13.06 9.51
CA GLY A 431 6.78 -13.98 10.52
C GLY A 431 7.48 -13.30 11.70
N GLU A 432 7.84 -12.02 11.60
CA GLU A 432 8.32 -11.20 12.72
C GLU A 432 7.32 -11.11 13.88
N ALA A 433 6.03 -11.36 13.64
CA ALA A 433 5.02 -11.39 14.69
C ALA A 433 5.37 -12.43 15.77
N LEU A 434 5.92 -13.58 15.39
CA LEU A 434 6.35 -14.60 16.36
C LEU A 434 7.53 -14.10 17.21
N ASP A 435 8.57 -13.56 16.58
CA ASP A 435 9.73 -13.04 17.29
C ASP A 435 9.34 -11.86 18.19
N MET A 436 8.33 -11.07 17.79
CA MET A 436 7.76 -9.99 18.60
C MET A 436 7.00 -10.49 19.81
N LEU A 437 6.11 -11.50 19.65
CA LEU A 437 5.40 -12.13 20.76
C LEU A 437 6.38 -12.81 21.73
N GLN A 438 7.48 -13.37 21.22
CA GLN A 438 8.55 -13.90 22.06
C GLN A 438 9.25 -12.79 22.84
N ALA A 439 9.58 -11.66 22.22
CA ALA A 439 10.16 -10.51 22.91
C ALA A 439 9.26 -10.03 24.06
N MET A 440 7.96 -9.87 23.79
CA MET A 440 6.93 -9.49 24.75
C MET A 440 6.81 -10.45 25.94
N ASN A 441 7.07 -11.74 25.74
CA ASN A 441 7.05 -12.76 26.80
C ASN A 441 8.41 -12.91 27.52
N THR A 442 9.50 -12.35 26.98
CA THR A 442 10.88 -12.63 27.45
C THR A 442 11.64 -11.37 27.84
N GLY A 443 11.09 -10.61 28.79
CA GLY A 443 11.81 -9.53 29.46
C GLY A 443 11.92 -8.22 28.66
N HIS A 444 11.16 -8.08 27.58
CA HIS A 444 11.03 -6.84 26.81
C HIS A 444 9.60 -6.29 26.88
N ASP A 445 9.07 -6.27 28.11
CA ASP A 445 7.72 -5.80 28.42
C ASP A 445 7.54 -4.32 28.06
N GLY A 446 6.31 -3.94 27.77
CA GLY A 446 5.96 -2.58 27.38
C GLY A 446 6.20 -2.31 25.90
N SER A 447 6.34 -3.37 25.12
CA SER A 447 6.54 -3.30 23.69
C SER A 447 5.26 -2.85 22.96
N LEU A 448 5.44 -2.12 21.86
CA LEU A 448 4.35 -1.56 21.06
C LEU A 448 4.45 -2.06 19.62
N THR A 449 3.32 -2.38 18.99
CA THR A 449 3.31 -2.66 17.55
C THR A 449 1.99 -2.26 16.90
N THR A 450 1.97 -2.18 15.56
CA THR A 450 0.72 -2.07 14.80
C THR A 450 0.41 -3.32 13.99
N VAL A 451 -0.88 -3.62 13.84
CA VAL A 451 -1.38 -4.75 13.04
C VAL A 451 -2.58 -4.31 12.21
N HIS A 452 -2.65 -4.72 10.96
CA HIS A 452 -3.86 -4.53 10.16
C HIS A 452 -4.96 -5.52 10.56
N ALA A 453 -6.05 -4.99 11.12
CA ALA A 453 -7.24 -5.74 11.48
C ALA A 453 -8.46 -4.81 11.54
N ASN A 454 -9.65 -5.38 11.30
CA ASN A 454 -10.91 -4.62 11.27
C ASN A 454 -11.59 -4.57 12.64
N SER A 455 -11.18 -5.42 13.58
CA SER A 455 -11.67 -5.46 14.95
C SER A 455 -10.61 -6.03 15.90
N PRO A 456 -10.73 -5.81 17.22
CA PRO A 456 -9.85 -6.45 18.21
C PRO A 456 -9.85 -7.99 18.12
N ARG A 457 -11.00 -8.60 17.79
CA ARG A 457 -11.08 -10.04 17.59
C ARG A 457 -10.29 -10.51 16.37
N ASP A 458 -10.34 -9.74 15.27
CA ASP A 458 -9.58 -10.05 14.07
C ASP A 458 -8.07 -9.94 14.28
N VAL A 459 -7.60 -9.13 15.25
CA VAL A 459 -6.17 -9.07 15.62
C VAL A 459 -5.66 -10.43 16.04
N ILE A 460 -6.44 -11.20 16.82
CA ILE A 460 -6.05 -12.54 17.28
C ILE A 460 -5.84 -13.48 16.08
N SER A 461 -6.86 -13.59 15.22
CA SER A 461 -6.80 -14.40 14.00
C SER A 461 -5.67 -13.97 13.07
N ARG A 462 -5.42 -12.66 12.99
CA ARG A 462 -4.34 -12.09 12.18
C ARG A 462 -2.98 -12.49 12.74
N LEU A 463 -2.75 -12.32 14.04
CA LEU A 463 -1.52 -12.74 14.70
C LEU A 463 -1.27 -14.24 14.53
N GLU A 464 -2.30 -15.09 14.67
CA GLU A 464 -2.18 -16.52 14.40
C GLU A 464 -1.63 -16.80 13.00
N THR A 465 -2.21 -16.13 11.99
CA THR A 465 -1.77 -16.26 10.60
C THR A 465 -0.33 -15.77 10.40
N LEU A 466 0.02 -14.62 10.98
CA LEU A 466 1.36 -14.05 10.88
C LEU A 466 2.42 -14.95 11.53
N VAL A 467 2.10 -15.57 12.67
CA VAL A 467 2.98 -16.52 13.35
C VAL A 467 3.23 -17.76 12.48
N LEU A 468 2.21 -18.28 11.78
CA LEU A 468 2.39 -19.43 10.87
C LEU A 468 3.32 -19.10 9.69
N MET A 469 3.33 -17.84 9.22
CA MET A 469 4.26 -17.36 8.18
C MET A 469 5.72 -17.35 8.65
N ALA A 470 5.99 -17.50 9.95
CA ALA A 470 7.34 -17.61 10.50
C ALA A 470 8.05 -18.92 10.13
N GLY A 471 7.33 -19.88 9.52
CA GLY A 471 7.86 -21.17 9.06
C GLY A 471 8.02 -22.21 10.17
N MET A 472 7.35 -22.01 11.32
CA MET A 472 7.33 -22.95 12.44
C MET A 472 5.99 -23.67 12.48
N ASP A 473 6.01 -24.99 12.64
CA ASP A 473 4.80 -25.80 12.79
C ASP A 473 4.36 -25.83 14.26
N LEU A 474 3.70 -24.75 14.69
CA LEU A 474 3.17 -24.61 16.05
C LEU A 474 1.68 -24.98 16.07
N PRO A 475 1.23 -25.83 17.01
CA PRO A 475 -0.20 -26.07 17.20
C PRO A 475 -0.94 -24.75 17.49
N SER A 476 -2.14 -24.57 16.91
CA SER A 476 -2.94 -23.33 17.09
C SER A 476 -3.13 -22.95 18.57
N ARG A 477 -3.31 -23.94 19.45
CA ARG A 477 -3.38 -23.69 20.90
C ARG A 477 -2.12 -23.04 21.46
N ALA A 478 -0.93 -23.50 21.08
CA ALA A 478 0.34 -22.93 21.55
C ALA A 478 0.54 -21.49 21.04
N ILE A 479 0.06 -21.18 19.82
CA ILE A 479 0.07 -19.82 19.29
C ILE A 479 -0.86 -18.92 20.11
N ARG A 480 -2.08 -19.39 20.42
CA ARG A 480 -3.02 -18.64 21.27
C ARG A 480 -2.50 -18.42 22.69
N GLU A 481 -1.85 -19.42 23.27
CA GLU A 481 -1.18 -19.30 24.58
C GLU A 481 -0.10 -18.21 24.53
N GLN A 482 0.72 -18.16 23.48
CA GLN A 482 1.71 -17.09 23.30
C GLN A 482 1.08 -15.71 23.13
N ILE A 483 0.00 -15.60 22.34
CA ILE A 483 -0.72 -14.32 22.14
C ILE A 483 -1.35 -13.85 23.44
N ALA A 484 -2.07 -14.73 24.14
CA ALA A 484 -2.76 -14.40 25.38
C ALA A 484 -1.81 -14.03 26.52
N SER A 485 -0.59 -14.58 26.53
CA SER A 485 0.46 -14.24 27.49
C SER A 485 1.18 -12.93 27.12
N ALA A 486 1.37 -12.67 25.82
CA ALA A 486 2.19 -11.55 25.36
C ALA A 486 1.43 -10.23 25.27
N VAL A 487 0.17 -10.26 24.81
CA VAL A 487 -0.59 -9.05 24.49
C VAL A 487 -1.45 -8.68 25.69
N ASP A 488 -1.33 -7.44 26.19
CA ASP A 488 -2.17 -6.96 27.28
C ASP A 488 -3.35 -6.13 26.77
N VAL A 489 -3.12 -5.24 25.80
CA VAL A 489 -4.12 -4.27 25.35
C VAL A 489 -4.12 -4.15 23.83
N ILE A 490 -5.32 -4.13 23.25
CA ILE A 490 -5.57 -3.86 21.83
C ILE A 490 -6.32 -2.53 21.72
N VAL A 491 -5.78 -1.60 20.94
CA VAL A 491 -6.38 -0.30 20.65
C VAL A 491 -6.80 -0.24 19.18
N GLN A 492 -8.09 -0.32 18.93
CA GLN A 492 -8.65 -0.29 17.57
C GLN A 492 -8.91 1.16 17.14
N ILE A 493 -8.37 1.55 15.98
CA ILE A 493 -8.60 2.84 15.34
C ILE A 493 -9.18 2.66 13.93
N SER A 494 -10.21 3.46 13.63
CA SER A 494 -10.91 3.44 12.34
C SER A 494 -10.98 4.83 11.72
N ARG A 495 -10.94 4.88 10.39
CA ARG A 495 -11.30 6.08 9.60
C ARG A 495 -12.81 6.05 9.38
N MET A 496 -13.49 7.08 9.85
CA MET A 496 -14.93 7.25 9.73
C MET A 496 -15.29 7.75 8.32
N SER A 497 -16.59 7.73 7.98
CA SER A 497 -17.08 8.15 6.67
C SER A 497 -16.80 9.61 6.33
N ASP A 498 -16.64 10.46 7.34
CA ASP A 498 -16.32 11.89 7.18
C ASP A 498 -14.81 12.17 6.99
N GLY A 499 -13.96 11.13 7.05
CA GLY A 499 -12.51 11.23 7.02
C GLY A 499 -11.85 11.36 8.40
N SER A 500 -12.62 11.59 9.46
CA SER A 500 -12.10 11.65 10.82
C SER A 500 -11.57 10.28 11.27
N ARG A 501 -10.56 10.27 12.14
CA ARG A 501 -9.98 9.05 12.70
C ARG A 501 -10.37 8.95 14.16
N LYS A 502 -10.93 7.82 14.58
CA LYS A 502 -11.42 7.62 15.95
C LYS A 502 -10.98 6.27 16.50
N VAL A 503 -10.56 6.25 17.76
CA VAL A 503 -10.32 5.02 18.51
C VAL A 503 -11.68 4.41 18.82
N THR A 504 -12.01 3.33 18.14
CA THR A 504 -13.32 2.70 18.24
C THR A 504 -13.43 1.72 19.39
N SER A 505 -12.31 1.16 19.85
CA SER A 505 -12.28 0.22 20.96
C SER A 505 -10.92 0.25 21.68
N ILE A 506 -10.95 0.14 23.01
CA ILE A 506 -9.80 -0.25 23.84
C ILE A 506 -10.19 -1.53 24.56
N THR A 507 -9.48 -2.60 24.28
CA THR A 507 -9.79 -3.96 24.76
C THR A 507 -8.59 -4.54 25.51
N GLU A 508 -8.81 -5.04 26.71
CA GLU A 508 -7.84 -5.85 27.45
C GLU A 508 -7.91 -7.30 26.98
N VAL A 509 -6.75 -7.95 26.85
CA VAL A 509 -6.62 -9.39 26.67
C VAL A 509 -6.40 -9.99 28.06
N VAL A 510 -7.38 -10.73 28.56
CA VAL A 510 -7.40 -11.22 29.95
C VAL A 510 -6.64 -12.55 30.08
N GLY A 511 -6.72 -13.40 29.06
CA GLY A 511 -6.05 -14.69 29.07
C GLY A 511 -6.70 -15.69 28.11
N LEU A 512 -6.46 -16.98 28.35
CA LEU A 512 -6.98 -18.09 27.55
C LEU A 512 -7.92 -18.95 28.39
N GLU A 513 -9.16 -19.11 27.93
CA GLU A 513 -10.13 -20.05 28.52
C GLU A 513 -10.42 -21.17 27.51
N GLY A 514 -10.00 -22.39 27.84
CA GLY A 514 -10.05 -23.52 26.93
C GLY A 514 -9.23 -23.28 25.66
N ALA A 515 -9.89 -22.94 24.56
CA ALA A 515 -9.27 -22.64 23.27
C ALA A 515 -9.54 -21.22 22.77
N GLN A 516 -10.21 -20.38 23.57
CA GLN A 516 -10.63 -19.03 23.19
C GLN A 516 -9.88 -17.99 24.03
N ILE A 517 -9.32 -16.98 23.38
CA ILE A 517 -8.72 -15.84 24.07
C ILE A 517 -9.85 -14.96 24.61
N VAL A 518 -9.87 -14.77 25.92
CA VAL A 518 -10.84 -13.94 26.61
C VAL A 518 -10.36 -12.50 26.53
N MET A 519 -11.26 -11.63 26.08
CA MET A 519 -11.02 -10.21 25.91
C MET A 519 -12.13 -9.42 26.57
N GLN A 520 -11.78 -8.27 27.15
CA GLN A 520 -12.70 -7.40 27.85
C GLN A 520 -12.57 -5.99 27.28
N GLU A 521 -13.62 -5.51 26.61
CA GLU A 521 -13.68 -4.14 26.11
C GLU A 521 -13.84 -3.17 27.28
N ILE A 522 -12.99 -2.15 27.35
CA ILE A 522 -12.95 -1.12 28.40
C ILE A 522 -13.60 0.17 27.90
N PHE A 523 -13.30 0.57 26.67
CA PHE A 523 -13.90 1.72 26.00
C PHE A 523 -14.40 1.32 24.62
N ALA A 524 -15.55 1.88 24.23
CA ALA A 524 -16.14 1.74 22.90
C ALA A 524 -16.56 3.10 22.34
N PHE A 525 -16.42 3.30 21.04
CA PHE A 525 -17.00 4.45 20.36
C PHE A 525 -18.43 4.13 19.90
N SER A 526 -19.39 4.93 20.36
CA SER A 526 -20.79 4.83 19.94
C SER A 526 -21.11 6.00 19.01
N GLN A 527 -21.25 5.70 17.72
CA GLN A 527 -21.79 6.63 16.74
C GLN A 527 -23.30 6.82 16.99
N THR A 528 -23.72 8.06 17.19
CA THR A 528 -25.11 8.43 17.46
C THR A 528 -25.80 9.07 16.25
N GLY A 529 -25.04 9.47 15.23
CA GLY A 529 -25.58 10.03 14.01
C GLY A 529 -24.53 10.64 13.09
N ILE A 530 -25.01 11.38 12.10
CA ILE A 530 -24.23 12.21 11.18
C ILE A 530 -24.89 13.59 11.18
N ASP A 531 -24.12 14.67 11.26
CA ASP A 531 -24.66 16.03 11.22
C ASP A 531 -25.00 16.50 9.80
N GLY A 532 -25.54 17.72 9.67
CA GLY A 532 -25.94 18.31 8.39
C GLY A 532 -24.80 18.49 7.37
N ASP A 533 -23.54 18.53 7.84
CA ASP A 533 -22.34 18.67 7.03
C ASP A 533 -21.68 17.32 6.70
N GLY A 534 -22.34 16.20 7.07
CA GLY A 534 -21.85 14.85 6.85
C GLY A 534 -20.80 14.39 7.86
N LYS A 535 -20.60 15.12 8.97
CA LYS A 535 -19.64 14.78 10.02
C LYS A 535 -20.20 13.75 10.98
N VAL A 536 -19.38 12.81 11.40
CA VAL A 536 -19.80 11.74 12.31
C VAL A 536 -19.93 12.27 13.74
N ILE A 537 -21.14 12.15 14.30
CA ILE A 537 -21.43 12.43 15.70
C ILE A 537 -21.39 11.12 16.48
N GLY A 538 -20.60 11.09 17.56
CA GLY A 538 -20.59 9.98 18.50
C GLY A 538 -19.75 10.30 19.71
N ARG A 539 -19.76 9.40 20.69
CA ARG A 539 -19.01 9.54 21.94
C ARG A 539 -18.29 8.24 22.30
N HIS A 540 -17.09 8.39 22.84
CA HIS A 540 -16.38 7.31 23.51
C HIS A 540 -17.07 7.06 24.85
N ARG A 541 -17.42 5.81 25.15
CA ARG A 541 -18.08 5.41 26.39
C ARG A 541 -17.27 4.31 27.07
N PRO A 542 -17.07 4.37 28.39
CA PRO A 542 -16.61 3.21 29.13
C PRO A 542 -17.72 2.15 29.16
N THR A 543 -17.31 0.88 29.20
CA THR A 543 -18.22 -0.27 29.20
C THR A 543 -18.65 -0.70 30.61
N GLY A 544 -18.02 -0.17 31.66
CA GLY A 544 -18.16 -0.67 33.04
C GLY A 544 -17.06 -1.64 33.45
N SER A 545 -16.26 -2.10 32.48
CA SER A 545 -15.12 -2.98 32.71
C SER A 545 -13.96 -2.26 33.40
N VAL A 546 -13.58 -2.73 34.58
CA VAL A 546 -12.33 -2.31 35.25
C VAL A 546 -11.22 -3.29 34.83
N PRO A 547 -10.06 -2.81 34.34
CA PRO A 547 -8.98 -3.68 33.88
C PRO A 547 -8.43 -4.57 34.99
N THR A 548 -8.03 -5.80 34.67
CA THR A 548 -7.54 -6.77 35.68
C THR A 548 -6.26 -6.31 36.36
N PHE A 549 -5.44 -5.50 35.68
CA PHE A 549 -4.21 -4.92 36.23
C PHE A 549 -4.44 -3.67 37.09
N PHE A 550 -5.69 -3.24 37.34
CA PHE A 550 -5.98 -2.01 38.08
C PHE A 550 -5.38 -2.03 39.50
N GLU A 551 -5.41 -3.16 40.21
CA GLU A 551 -4.82 -3.24 41.55
C GLU A 551 -3.28 -3.07 41.56
N GLN A 552 -2.61 -3.32 40.42
CA GLN A 552 -1.16 -3.15 40.29
C GLN A 552 -0.73 -1.68 40.34
N LEU A 553 -1.64 -0.74 40.05
CA LEU A 553 -1.42 0.70 40.14
C LEU A 553 -0.88 1.11 41.52
N LYS A 554 -1.53 0.62 42.58
CA LYS A 554 -1.17 0.94 43.97
C LYS A 554 0.25 0.50 44.29
N ALA A 555 0.63 -0.71 43.85
CA ALA A 555 1.96 -1.27 44.09
C ALA A 555 3.07 -0.46 43.41
N ARG A 556 2.77 0.23 42.29
CA ARG A 556 3.72 1.09 41.57
C ARG A 556 3.55 2.58 41.88
N GLY A 557 2.72 2.95 42.86
CA GLY A 557 2.48 4.35 43.23
C GLY A 557 1.77 5.18 42.16
N LEU A 558 1.19 4.53 41.16
CA LEU A 558 0.43 5.18 40.09
C LEU A 558 -1.03 5.38 40.52
N LYS A 559 -1.65 6.46 40.04
CA LYS A 559 -3.04 6.80 40.35
C LYS A 559 -3.83 6.92 39.06
N LEU A 560 -5.01 6.32 39.05
CA LEU A 560 -6.01 6.43 38.00
C LEU A 560 -7.37 6.49 38.68
N ASP A 561 -8.19 7.47 38.33
CA ASP A 561 -9.52 7.63 38.92
C ASP A 561 -10.44 6.49 38.43
N PRO A 562 -10.98 5.63 39.32
CA PRO A 562 -11.90 4.57 38.92
C PRO A 562 -13.17 5.08 38.21
N ALA A 563 -13.54 6.36 38.41
CA ALA A 563 -14.72 6.95 37.79
C ALA A 563 -14.66 6.91 36.25
N ILE A 564 -13.46 6.83 35.66
CA ILE A 564 -13.30 6.76 34.20
C ILE A 564 -13.92 5.50 33.58
N PHE A 565 -14.14 4.45 34.36
CA PHE A 565 -14.74 3.19 33.89
C PHE A 565 -16.25 3.14 34.11
N GLN A 566 -16.84 4.12 34.80
CA GLN A 566 -18.28 4.12 35.09
C GLN A 566 -19.07 4.45 33.81
N PRO A 567 -19.99 3.59 33.35
CA PRO A 567 -20.85 3.89 32.23
C PRO A 567 -21.66 5.16 32.49
N ASP A 568 -21.83 6.01 31.47
CA ASP A 568 -22.71 7.17 31.57
C ASP A 568 -24.09 6.72 32.08
N ALA A 569 -24.54 7.28 33.20
CA ALA A 569 -25.89 7.07 33.71
C ALA A 569 -26.89 7.82 32.81
N ARG A 570 -27.22 7.27 31.62
CA ARG A 570 -28.44 7.49 30.81
C ARG A 570 -28.33 6.79 29.46
N GLY A 571 -29.04 5.67 29.36
CA GLY A 571 -29.48 5.01 28.13
C GLY A 571 -30.85 4.34 28.31
N GLY A 572 -31.66 4.81 29.27
CA GLY A 572 -33.09 4.50 29.34
C GLY A 572 -33.82 5.39 28.35
N GLY A 573 -34.67 4.78 27.53
CA GLY A 573 -35.23 5.36 26.31
C GLY A 573 -35.79 6.77 26.45
N GLU A 574 -35.45 7.61 25.47
CA GLU A 574 -36.39 8.62 25.01
C GLU A 574 -37.33 7.93 24.02
N SER A 575 -38.62 8.20 24.25
CA SER A 575 -39.80 7.48 23.73
C SER A 575 -40.06 7.70 22.24
#